data_AF-A0A329R716-F1
#
_entry.id   AF-A0A329R716-F1
#
_cell.length_a   1.000
_cell.length_b   1.000
_cell.length_c   1.000
_cell.angle_alpha   90.00
_cell.angle_beta   90.00
_cell.angle_gamma   90.00
#
_symmetry.space_group_name_H-M   'P 1'
#
loop_
_entity.id
_entity.type
_entity.pdbx_description
1 polymer ?
#
loop_
_entity_poly.entity_id
_entity_poly.type
_entity_poly.pdbx_seq_one_letter_code
_entity_poly.pdbx_strand_id
1 'polypeptide(L)'
;MVSMMPTRDILAVKQKAKKKTRRAVFDLVTSTELVPQLKKAIKVLKSIGVNLKRLEKDYKPISSVYKLFLDLPSEMQSVGLTAAELKSVKAVVKVRFDCVYDDAHGLSYLLDRYMGEGMGMATRTGVEAFLESWYGDNRADDVILELTGYQKFLVEFKRKSKRRWQLLCDNKLPVYDFWCGLPQFPLLQGVAMQLFRCAASSSASERNFSTHGYIHLKLRNRLAPERVETRAYFLQREEYQH
;
A
#
# COMPACT_ATOMS: atom_id res chain seq x y z
N MET A 1 -34.05 22.60 -12.51
CA MET A 1 -34.02 22.62 -13.99
C MET A 1 -32.59 22.77 -14.45
N VAL A 2 -31.99 21.73 -15.00
CA VAL A 2 -30.66 21.83 -15.63
C VAL A 2 -30.88 22.47 -17.00
N SER A 3 -30.34 23.67 -17.19
CA SER A 3 -30.36 24.37 -18.48
C SER A 3 -29.63 23.53 -19.54
N MET A 4 -30.37 23.00 -20.51
CA MET A 4 -29.78 22.41 -21.72
C MET A 4 -29.22 23.56 -22.57
N MET A 5 -27.91 23.63 -22.70
CA MET A 5 -27.29 24.49 -23.71
C MET A 5 -27.75 24.06 -25.12
N PRO A 6 -28.07 25.01 -26.02
CA PRO A 6 -28.51 24.68 -27.37
C PRO A 6 -27.40 23.97 -28.15
N THR A 7 -27.74 22.83 -28.75
CA THR A 7 -26.89 21.94 -29.57
C THR A 7 -26.13 22.63 -30.72
N ARG A 8 -26.51 23.87 -31.05
CA ARG A 8 -26.04 24.60 -32.24
C ARG A 8 -24.66 25.23 -32.12
N ASP A 9 -24.17 25.60 -30.93
CA ASP A 9 -22.93 26.39 -30.82
C ASP A 9 -21.63 25.57 -30.74
N ILE A 10 -21.70 24.29 -30.35
CA ILE A 10 -20.49 23.46 -30.18
C ILE A 10 -19.88 23.08 -31.55
N LEU A 11 -20.70 22.95 -32.59
CA LEU A 11 -20.29 22.46 -33.92
C LEU A 11 -19.99 23.56 -34.95
N ALA A 12 -20.20 24.83 -34.59
CA ALA A 12 -20.05 25.98 -35.47
C ALA A 12 -18.59 26.47 -35.60
N VAL A 13 -17.65 25.60 -36.02
CA VAL A 13 -16.24 25.98 -36.24
C VAL A 13 -15.77 25.60 -37.65
N LYS A 14 -15.12 26.56 -38.33
CA LYS A 14 -14.63 26.43 -39.72
C LYS A 14 -13.37 25.55 -39.87
N GLN A 15 -12.54 25.39 -38.83
CA GLN A 15 -11.34 24.54 -38.86
C GLN A 15 -11.65 23.05 -38.63
N LYS A 16 -11.34 22.21 -39.64
CA LYS A 16 -11.68 20.77 -39.71
C LYS A 16 -11.19 19.94 -38.52
N ALA A 17 -9.97 20.17 -38.03
CA ALA A 17 -9.41 19.46 -36.87
C ALA A 17 -10.15 19.79 -35.56
N LYS A 18 -10.42 21.08 -35.30
CA LYS A 18 -11.18 21.54 -34.13
C LYS A 18 -12.63 21.05 -34.16
N LYS A 19 -13.23 20.94 -35.35
CA LYS A 19 -14.58 20.38 -35.54
C LYS A 19 -14.66 18.90 -35.18
N LYS A 20 -13.67 18.09 -35.59
CA LYS A 20 -13.60 16.66 -35.26
C LYS A 20 -13.48 16.43 -33.75
N THR A 21 -12.58 17.16 -33.08
CA THR A 21 -12.40 17.07 -31.62
C THR A 21 -13.65 17.51 -30.87
N ARG A 22 -14.27 18.64 -31.25
CA ARG A 22 -15.52 19.10 -30.61
C ARG A 22 -16.68 18.15 -30.84
N ARG A 23 -16.76 17.51 -32.02
CA ARG A 23 -17.77 16.50 -32.28
C ARG A 23 -17.57 15.26 -31.41
N ALA A 24 -16.34 14.77 -31.28
CA ALA A 24 -16.03 13.64 -30.39
C ALA A 24 -16.35 13.95 -28.92
N VAL A 25 -16.04 15.17 -28.44
CA VAL A 25 -16.40 15.61 -27.09
C VAL A 25 -17.92 15.72 -26.94
N PHE A 26 -18.61 16.30 -27.91
CA PHE A 26 -20.07 16.39 -27.91
C PHE A 26 -20.70 15.01 -27.83
N ASP A 27 -20.33 14.10 -28.74
CA ASP A 27 -20.86 12.74 -28.80
C ASP A 27 -20.58 11.97 -27.49
N LEU A 28 -19.41 12.18 -26.87
CA LEU A 28 -19.06 11.62 -25.56
C LEU A 28 -19.95 12.20 -24.44
N VAL A 29 -20.11 13.52 -24.37
CA VAL A 29 -20.84 14.22 -23.30
C VAL A 29 -22.34 13.97 -23.37
N THR A 30 -22.88 13.80 -24.58
CA THR A 30 -24.30 13.47 -24.79
C THR A 30 -24.59 11.98 -24.82
N SER A 31 -23.56 11.12 -24.71
CA SER A 31 -23.73 9.67 -24.71
C SER A 31 -24.53 9.21 -23.48
N THR A 32 -25.48 8.30 -23.69
CA THR A 32 -26.21 7.62 -22.61
C THR A 32 -25.28 6.79 -21.72
N GLU A 33 -24.11 6.40 -22.24
CA GLU A 33 -23.13 5.57 -21.54
C GLU A 33 -22.19 6.36 -20.63
N LEU A 34 -22.11 7.70 -20.78
CA LEU A 34 -21.17 8.50 -20.01
C LEU A 34 -21.41 8.39 -18.50
N VAL A 35 -22.66 8.57 -18.06
CA VAL A 35 -23.00 8.51 -16.63
C VAL A 35 -22.79 7.11 -16.03
N PRO A 36 -23.24 6.01 -16.67
CA PRO A 36 -22.87 4.65 -16.25
C PRO A 36 -21.36 4.41 -16.13
N GLN A 37 -20.57 4.85 -17.12
CA GLN A 37 -19.11 4.69 -17.11
C GLN A 37 -18.46 5.49 -15.98
N LEU A 38 -18.91 6.74 -15.73
CA LEU A 38 -18.43 7.55 -14.60
C LEU A 38 -18.75 6.89 -13.26
N LYS A 39 -19.96 6.36 -13.07
CA LYS A 39 -20.33 5.63 -11.85
C LYS A 39 -19.42 4.43 -11.62
N LYS A 40 -19.04 3.71 -12.68
CA LYS A 40 -18.11 2.58 -12.62
C LYS A 40 -16.69 3.03 -12.26
N ALA A 41 -16.19 4.09 -12.90
CA ALA A 41 -14.89 4.68 -12.59
C ALA A 41 -14.80 5.12 -11.12
N ILE A 42 -15.84 5.77 -10.59
CA ILE A 42 -15.91 6.15 -9.17
C ILE A 42 -15.80 4.92 -8.26
N LYS A 43 -16.47 3.80 -8.59
CA LYS A 43 -16.35 2.58 -7.78
C LYS A 43 -14.93 2.00 -7.78
N VAL A 44 -14.27 1.97 -8.94
CA VAL A 44 -12.87 1.55 -9.05
C VAL A 44 -11.97 2.44 -8.19
N LEU A 45 -12.05 3.76 -8.38
CA LEU A 45 -11.26 4.73 -7.63
C LEU A 45 -11.52 4.67 -6.12
N LYS A 46 -12.77 4.41 -5.72
CA LYS A 46 -13.14 4.26 -4.30
C LYS A 46 -12.46 3.05 -3.67
N SER A 47 -12.42 1.89 -4.36
CA SER A 47 -11.70 0.71 -3.87
C SER A 47 -10.19 0.97 -3.72
N ILE A 48 -9.57 1.65 -4.68
CA ILE A 48 -8.17 2.06 -4.59
C ILE A 48 -7.96 3.03 -3.41
N GLY A 49 -8.81 4.05 -3.28
CA GLY A 49 -8.72 5.06 -2.23
C GLY A 49 -8.88 4.49 -0.82
N VAL A 50 -9.71 3.44 -0.64
CA VAL A 50 -9.81 2.72 0.65
C VAL A 50 -8.48 2.04 0.98
N ASN A 51 -7.82 1.43 0.01
CA ASN A 51 -6.55 0.75 0.19
C ASN A 51 -5.38 1.71 0.46
N LEU A 52 -5.33 2.86 -0.22
CA LEU A 52 -4.36 3.91 0.08
C LEU A 52 -4.51 4.40 1.53
N LYS A 53 -5.74 4.75 1.94
CA LYS A 53 -6.02 5.15 3.33
C LYS A 53 -5.64 4.08 4.36
N ARG A 54 -5.68 2.79 4.01
CA ARG A 54 -5.25 1.69 4.91
C ARG A 54 -3.74 1.70 5.12
N LEU A 55 -2.95 2.02 4.09
CA LEU A 55 -1.49 2.06 4.16
C LEU A 55 -0.97 3.33 4.84
N GLU A 56 -1.68 4.44 4.67
CA GLU A 56 -1.24 5.72 5.23
C GLU A 56 -1.41 5.79 6.77
N LYS A 57 -2.21 4.90 7.41
CA LYS A 57 -2.39 4.92 8.88
C LYS A 57 -1.05 4.72 9.60
N ASP A 58 -0.84 5.45 10.68
CA ASP A 58 0.47 5.71 11.31
C ASP A 58 1.22 4.46 11.80
N TYR A 59 0.55 3.30 11.86
CA TYR A 59 1.12 2.04 12.36
C TYR A 59 0.78 0.84 11.46
N LYS A 60 0.83 1.00 10.13
CA LYS A 60 0.67 -0.14 9.22
C LYS A 60 2.02 -0.80 8.92
N PRO A 61 2.21 -2.10 9.26
CA PRO A 61 3.47 -2.77 8.96
C PRO A 61 3.64 -2.94 7.45
N ILE A 62 4.90 -2.87 6.98
CA ILE A 62 5.29 -3.02 5.56
C ILE A 62 4.76 -4.31 4.91
N SER A 63 4.56 -5.38 5.71
CA SER A 63 3.89 -6.63 5.30
C SER A 63 2.49 -6.41 4.70
N SER A 64 1.81 -5.32 5.07
CA SER A 64 0.47 -5.00 4.59
C SER A 64 0.46 -4.55 3.12
N VAL A 65 1.60 -4.10 2.58
CA VAL A 65 1.73 -3.72 1.16
C VAL A 65 1.54 -4.95 0.29
N TYR A 66 2.27 -6.03 0.56
CA TYR A 66 2.15 -7.28 -0.19
C TYR A 66 0.72 -7.84 -0.10
N LYS A 67 0.14 -7.83 1.11
CA LYS A 67 -1.25 -8.28 1.32
C LYS A 67 -2.24 -7.51 0.44
N LEU A 68 -2.09 -6.19 0.38
CA LEU A 68 -2.97 -5.33 -0.43
C LEU A 68 -2.90 -5.72 -1.90
N PHE A 69 -1.70 -5.94 -2.45
CA PHE A 69 -1.56 -6.33 -3.86
C PHE A 69 -2.09 -7.74 -4.17
N LEU A 70 -2.05 -8.66 -3.21
CA LEU A 70 -2.72 -9.96 -3.33
C LEU A 70 -4.25 -9.82 -3.36
N ASP A 71 -4.81 -8.95 -2.52
CA ASP A 71 -6.26 -8.82 -2.36
C ASP A 71 -6.91 -7.98 -3.47
N LEU A 72 -6.21 -6.95 -3.94
CA LEU A 72 -6.74 -5.95 -4.87
C LEU A 72 -7.37 -6.56 -6.15
N PRO A 73 -6.78 -7.58 -6.80
CA PRO A 73 -7.41 -8.23 -7.96
C PRO A 73 -8.76 -8.90 -7.67
N SER A 74 -8.98 -9.38 -6.45
CA SER A 74 -10.25 -9.98 -6.03
C SER A 74 -11.25 -8.90 -5.62
N GLU A 75 -10.80 -7.85 -4.92
CA GLU A 75 -11.62 -6.67 -4.63
C GLU A 75 -12.15 -6.00 -5.90
N MET A 76 -11.33 -5.91 -6.96
CA MET A 76 -11.73 -5.33 -8.25
C MET A 76 -12.80 -6.15 -9.00
N GLN A 77 -12.94 -7.46 -8.71
CA GLN A 77 -14.00 -8.28 -9.29
C GLN A 77 -15.39 -7.86 -8.76
N SER A 78 -15.45 -7.41 -7.50
CA SER A 78 -16.70 -6.96 -6.87
C SER A 78 -17.25 -5.65 -7.43
N VAL A 79 -16.47 -4.93 -8.26
CA VAL A 79 -16.81 -3.60 -8.80
C VAL A 79 -17.80 -3.65 -9.98
N GLY A 80 -18.06 -4.85 -10.55
CA GLY A 80 -18.94 -5.02 -11.72
C GLY A 80 -18.26 -4.63 -13.04
N LEU A 81 -16.97 -4.93 -13.14
CA LEU A 81 -16.20 -4.79 -14.39
C LEU A 81 -16.55 -5.92 -15.36
N THR A 82 -16.50 -5.65 -16.66
CA THR A 82 -16.51 -6.70 -17.68
C THR A 82 -15.21 -7.50 -17.61
N ALA A 83 -15.18 -8.69 -18.21
CA ALA A 83 -13.97 -9.51 -18.25
C ALA A 83 -12.78 -8.77 -18.89
N ALA A 84 -13.02 -7.99 -19.94
CA ALA A 84 -11.99 -7.21 -20.62
C ALA A 84 -11.44 -6.08 -19.74
N GLU A 85 -12.31 -5.31 -19.07
CA GLU A 85 -11.87 -4.25 -18.16
C GLU A 85 -11.16 -4.82 -16.93
N LEU A 86 -11.66 -5.93 -16.38
CA LEU A 86 -11.00 -6.59 -15.25
C LEU A 86 -9.60 -7.08 -15.64
N LYS A 87 -9.43 -7.62 -16.86
CA LYS A 87 -8.11 -7.99 -17.39
C LYS A 87 -7.18 -6.78 -17.44
N SER A 88 -7.67 -5.64 -17.95
CA SER A 88 -6.90 -4.39 -17.99
C SER A 88 -6.53 -3.88 -16.61
N VAL A 89 -7.45 -3.91 -15.64
CA VAL A 89 -7.18 -3.51 -14.26
C VAL A 89 -6.14 -4.42 -13.61
N LYS A 90 -6.26 -5.75 -13.76
CA LYS A 90 -5.27 -6.71 -13.27
C LYS A 90 -3.89 -6.47 -13.86
N ALA A 91 -3.80 -6.13 -15.15
CA ALA A 91 -2.54 -5.78 -15.80
C ALA A 91 -1.93 -4.51 -15.19
N VAL A 92 -2.71 -3.46 -14.96
CA VAL A 92 -2.24 -2.23 -14.30
C VAL A 92 -1.78 -2.50 -12.87
N VAL A 93 -2.54 -3.28 -12.09
CA VAL A 93 -2.15 -3.68 -10.73
C VAL A 93 -0.83 -4.43 -10.74
N LYS A 94 -0.65 -5.36 -11.68
CA LYS A 94 0.62 -6.09 -11.84
C LYS A 94 1.78 -5.17 -12.16
N VAL A 95 1.64 -4.28 -13.14
CA VAL A 95 2.70 -3.32 -13.51
C VAL A 95 3.08 -2.45 -12.30
N ARG A 96 2.08 -2.03 -11.50
CA ARG A 96 2.34 -1.26 -10.29
C ARG A 96 3.02 -2.09 -9.21
N PHE A 97 2.60 -3.33 -9.00
CA PHE A 97 3.25 -4.24 -8.07
C PHE A 97 4.71 -4.46 -8.45
N ASP A 98 4.99 -4.82 -9.71
CA ASP A 98 6.35 -5.04 -10.21
C ASP A 98 7.24 -3.79 -10.08
N CYS A 99 6.66 -2.60 -10.07
CA CYS A 99 7.37 -1.32 -9.90
C CYS A 99 7.71 -1.00 -8.44
N VAL A 100 6.89 -1.43 -7.48
CA VAL A 100 7.04 -1.06 -6.06
C VAL A 100 7.52 -2.22 -5.19
N TYR A 101 7.39 -3.45 -5.69
CA TYR A 101 7.81 -4.63 -4.97
C TYR A 101 9.33 -4.64 -4.78
N ASP A 102 9.71 -5.11 -3.60
CA ASP A 102 11.08 -5.31 -3.16
C ASP A 102 11.02 -6.56 -2.26
N ASP A 103 12.10 -7.31 -2.17
CA ASP A 103 12.18 -8.52 -1.34
C ASP A 103 11.85 -8.22 0.13
N ALA A 104 12.10 -7.00 0.61
CA ALA A 104 11.66 -6.54 1.93
C ALA A 104 10.12 -6.65 2.14
N HIS A 105 9.32 -6.39 1.11
CA HIS A 105 7.86 -6.55 1.16
C HIS A 105 7.47 -8.03 1.26
N GLY A 106 8.15 -8.89 0.51
CA GLY A 106 7.91 -10.33 0.57
C GLY A 106 8.35 -10.93 1.90
N LEU A 107 9.53 -10.56 2.37
CA LEU A 107 10.11 -11.03 3.62
C LEU A 107 9.27 -10.60 4.82
N SER A 108 8.86 -9.34 4.89
CA SER A 108 7.97 -8.89 5.95
C SER A 108 6.62 -9.60 5.93
N TYR A 109 6.08 -9.93 4.74
CA TYR A 109 4.85 -10.73 4.62
C TYR A 109 5.04 -12.18 5.09
N LEU A 110 6.21 -12.77 4.85
CA LEU A 110 6.59 -14.10 5.34
C LEU A 110 6.78 -14.13 6.86
N LEU A 111 7.35 -13.06 7.42
CA LEU A 111 7.66 -12.91 8.85
C LEU A 111 6.51 -12.35 9.70
N ASP A 112 5.39 -11.97 9.10
CA ASP A 112 4.17 -11.53 9.79
C ASP A 112 3.15 -12.70 9.89
N ARG A 113 2.01 -12.45 10.53
CA ARG A 113 0.83 -13.32 10.64
C ARG A 113 0.33 -13.93 9.33
N TYR A 114 0.78 -13.42 8.19
CA TYR A 114 0.40 -13.92 6.87
C TYR A 114 1.17 -15.16 6.46
N MET A 115 2.37 -15.42 7.02
CA MET A 115 3.13 -16.66 6.78
C MET A 115 3.40 -16.97 5.29
N GLY A 116 3.41 -15.96 4.43
CA GLY A 116 3.52 -16.17 2.98
C GLY A 116 2.26 -16.76 2.31
N GLU A 117 1.09 -16.72 2.95
CA GLU A 117 -0.16 -17.22 2.38
C GLU A 117 -0.49 -16.51 1.05
N GLY A 118 -0.68 -17.29 -0.02
CA GLY A 118 -0.95 -16.77 -1.37
C GLY A 118 0.30 -16.26 -2.12
N MET A 119 1.49 -16.35 -1.53
CA MET A 119 2.75 -16.05 -2.24
C MET A 119 3.07 -17.15 -3.25
N GLY A 120 3.40 -16.77 -4.48
CA GLY A 120 3.83 -17.73 -5.51
C GLY A 120 5.18 -18.35 -5.16
N MET A 121 5.42 -19.61 -5.56
CA MET A 121 6.65 -20.32 -5.21
C MET A 121 7.92 -19.57 -5.66
N ALA A 122 7.94 -19.01 -6.87
CA ALA A 122 9.09 -18.26 -7.36
C ALA A 122 9.42 -17.03 -6.48
N THR A 123 8.40 -16.25 -6.07
CA THR A 123 8.57 -15.12 -5.17
C THR A 123 9.05 -15.58 -3.80
N ARG A 124 8.51 -16.69 -3.30
CA ARG A 124 8.90 -17.24 -1.99
C ARG A 124 10.36 -17.68 -1.99
N THR A 125 10.79 -18.42 -3.01
CA THR A 125 12.19 -18.83 -3.16
C THR A 125 13.13 -17.63 -3.25
N GLY A 126 12.73 -16.57 -3.98
CA GLY A 126 13.52 -15.33 -4.04
C GLY A 126 13.67 -14.65 -2.68
N VAL A 127 12.58 -14.55 -1.92
CA VAL A 127 12.56 -13.97 -0.56
C VAL A 127 13.41 -14.79 0.42
N GLU A 128 13.34 -16.12 0.35
CA GLU A 128 14.13 -17.03 1.18
C GLU A 128 15.63 -16.89 0.83
N ALA A 129 15.98 -16.87 -0.45
CA ALA A 129 17.36 -16.63 -0.90
C ALA A 129 17.89 -15.23 -0.50
N PHE A 130 17.04 -14.20 -0.56
CA PHE A 130 17.39 -12.87 -0.09
C PHE A 130 17.72 -12.88 1.42
N LEU A 131 16.90 -13.56 2.22
CA LEU A 131 17.13 -13.71 3.66
C LEU A 131 18.42 -14.48 3.98
N GLU A 132 18.73 -15.53 3.22
CA GLU A 132 19.99 -16.28 3.33
C GLU A 132 21.19 -15.37 3.03
N SER A 133 21.13 -14.62 1.93
CA SER A 133 22.20 -13.69 1.53
C SER A 133 22.46 -12.58 2.56
N TRP A 134 21.45 -12.21 3.35
CA TRP A 134 21.54 -11.16 4.37
C TRP A 134 22.62 -11.44 5.43
N TYR A 135 22.80 -12.72 5.79
CA TYR A 135 23.76 -13.16 6.80
C TYR A 135 25.03 -13.78 6.22
N GLY A 136 25.10 -13.90 4.89
CA GLY A 136 26.16 -14.57 4.15
C GLY A 136 26.06 -16.10 4.20
N ASP A 137 26.69 -16.74 3.22
CA ASP A 137 26.60 -18.19 2.97
C ASP A 137 26.92 -19.06 4.21
N ASN A 138 27.80 -18.58 5.08
CA ASN A 138 28.21 -19.30 6.29
C ASN A 138 27.08 -19.49 7.32
N ARG A 139 25.97 -18.76 7.19
CA ARG A 139 24.83 -18.83 8.12
C ARG A 139 23.50 -19.19 7.43
N ALA A 140 23.54 -19.53 6.14
CA ALA A 140 22.34 -19.84 5.36
C ALA A 140 21.55 -21.01 5.96
N ASP A 141 22.22 -22.09 6.35
CA ASP A 141 21.59 -23.25 6.98
C ASP A 141 20.90 -22.89 8.31
N ASP A 142 21.56 -22.08 9.15
CA ASP A 142 20.99 -21.60 10.42
C ASP A 142 19.71 -20.78 10.18
N VAL A 143 19.75 -19.88 9.18
CA VAL A 143 18.60 -19.06 8.79
C VAL A 143 17.43 -19.92 8.33
N ILE A 144 17.67 -20.94 7.50
CA ILE A 144 16.63 -21.85 6.99
C ILE A 144 16.03 -22.67 8.14
N LEU A 145 16.85 -23.19 9.04
CA LEU A 145 16.40 -23.92 10.22
C LEU A 145 15.55 -23.03 11.13
N GLU A 146 15.97 -21.79 11.35
CA GLU A 146 15.25 -20.82 12.15
C GLU A 146 13.91 -20.43 11.50
N LEU A 147 13.89 -20.19 10.19
CA LEU A 147 12.68 -19.89 9.42
C LEU A 147 11.67 -21.03 9.50
N THR A 148 12.14 -22.27 9.34
CA THR A 148 11.32 -23.46 9.49
C THR A 148 10.77 -23.59 10.91
N GLY A 149 11.60 -23.32 11.92
CA GLY A 149 11.21 -23.31 13.33
C GLY A 149 10.15 -22.25 13.63
N TYR A 150 10.31 -21.04 13.10
CA TYR A 150 9.38 -19.93 13.25
C TYR A 150 8.01 -20.24 12.63
N GLN A 151 7.99 -20.82 11.43
CA GLN A 151 6.73 -21.21 10.79
C GLN A 151 5.95 -22.24 11.61
N LYS A 152 6.65 -23.26 12.15
CA LYS A 152 6.04 -24.24 13.07
C LYS A 152 5.53 -23.56 14.34
N PHE A 153 6.31 -22.65 14.92
CA PHE A 153 5.93 -21.85 16.08
C PHE A 153 4.65 -21.05 15.81
N LEU A 154 4.54 -20.37 14.66
CA LEU A 154 3.35 -19.58 14.32
C LEU A 154 2.08 -20.42 14.19
N VAL A 155 2.18 -21.60 13.58
CA VAL A 155 1.05 -22.55 13.47
C VAL A 155 0.56 -22.94 14.86
N GLU A 156 1.48 -23.29 15.76
CA GLU A 156 1.15 -23.64 17.15
C GLU A 156 0.66 -22.43 17.95
N PHE A 157 1.22 -21.25 17.74
CA PHE A 157 0.83 -20.01 18.40
C PHE A 157 -0.61 -19.61 18.01
N LYS A 158 -0.95 -19.70 16.73
CA LYS A 158 -2.32 -19.48 16.22
C LYS A 158 -3.33 -20.42 16.89
N ARG A 159 -2.94 -21.66 17.15
CA ARG A 159 -3.79 -22.69 17.76
C ARG A 159 -3.94 -22.52 19.28
N LYS A 160 -2.81 -22.35 19.99
CA LYS A 160 -2.74 -22.31 21.46
C LYS A 160 -3.07 -20.93 22.04
N SER A 161 -2.70 -19.85 21.35
CA SER A 161 -2.80 -18.47 21.84
C SER A 161 -3.82 -17.65 21.04
N LYS A 162 -5.03 -18.19 20.83
CA LYS A 162 -6.08 -17.57 19.97
C LYS A 162 -6.32 -16.09 20.24
N ARG A 163 -6.37 -15.66 21.51
CA ARG A 163 -6.59 -14.25 21.88
C ARG A 163 -5.44 -13.36 21.42
N ARG A 164 -4.19 -13.76 21.66
CA ARG A 164 -3.00 -12.99 21.23
C ARG A 164 -2.86 -13.01 19.70
N TRP A 165 -3.19 -14.13 19.06
CA TRP A 165 -3.27 -14.21 17.60
C TRP A 165 -4.29 -13.22 17.03
N GLN A 166 -5.48 -13.11 17.63
CA GLN A 166 -6.47 -12.14 17.17
C GLN A 166 -5.99 -10.69 17.35
N LEU A 167 -5.33 -10.37 18.47
CA LEU A 167 -4.73 -9.04 18.67
C LEU A 167 -3.67 -8.73 17.61
N LEU A 168 -2.85 -9.72 17.24
CA LEU A 168 -1.90 -9.58 16.15
C LEU A 168 -2.64 -9.35 14.82
N CYS A 169 -3.65 -10.15 14.48
CA CYS A 169 -4.46 -9.98 13.26
C CYS A 169 -5.14 -8.60 13.15
N ASP A 170 -5.66 -8.10 14.27
CA ASP A 170 -6.34 -6.82 14.35
C ASP A 170 -5.35 -5.62 14.32
N ASN A 171 -4.04 -5.86 14.30
CA ASN A 171 -2.98 -4.86 14.50
C ASN A 171 -3.07 -4.13 15.85
N LYS A 172 -3.68 -4.75 16.87
CA LYS A 172 -3.70 -4.23 18.25
C LYS A 172 -2.43 -4.62 19.00
N LEU A 173 -1.80 -5.72 18.61
CA LEU A 173 -0.42 -6.05 18.95
C LEU A 173 0.45 -5.71 17.74
N PRO A 174 1.31 -4.68 17.82
CA PRO A 174 2.25 -4.37 16.76
C PRO A 174 3.16 -5.56 16.46
N VAL A 175 3.46 -5.76 15.17
CA VAL A 175 4.31 -6.88 14.72
C VAL A 175 5.72 -6.75 15.30
N TYR A 176 6.21 -5.51 15.44
CA TYR A 176 7.47 -5.21 16.13
C TYR A 176 7.48 -5.74 17.58
N ASP A 177 6.45 -5.42 18.38
CA ASP A 177 6.36 -5.87 19.77
C ASP A 177 6.19 -7.39 19.88
N PHE A 178 5.51 -8.00 18.91
CA PHE A 178 5.45 -9.45 18.79
C PHE A 178 6.85 -10.05 18.62
N TRP A 179 7.69 -9.47 17.74
CA TRP A 179 9.07 -9.91 17.54
C TRP A 179 9.98 -9.63 18.74
N CYS A 180 9.77 -8.55 19.50
CA CYS A 180 10.47 -8.33 20.78
C CYS A 180 10.31 -9.52 21.75
N GLY A 181 9.16 -10.19 21.71
CA GLY A 181 8.86 -11.35 22.55
C GLY A 181 9.41 -12.70 22.06
N LEU A 182 10.22 -12.71 21.00
CA LEU A 182 10.72 -13.94 20.34
C LEU A 182 12.26 -14.06 20.33
N PRO A 183 12.93 -14.05 21.49
CA PRO A 183 14.40 -14.14 21.54
C PRO A 183 14.95 -15.50 21.09
N GLN A 184 14.11 -16.54 20.99
CA GLN A 184 14.50 -17.86 20.51
C GLN A 184 14.78 -17.92 19.00
N PHE A 185 14.47 -16.86 18.27
CA PHE A 185 14.73 -16.71 16.84
C PHE A 185 15.65 -15.49 16.60
N PRO A 186 16.93 -15.53 17.01
CA PRO A 186 17.80 -14.35 16.99
C PRO A 186 18.11 -13.84 15.57
N LEU A 187 18.24 -14.72 14.56
CA LEU A 187 18.53 -14.31 13.19
C LEU A 187 17.32 -13.63 12.55
N LEU A 188 16.14 -14.22 12.68
CA LEU A 188 14.92 -13.67 12.14
C LEU A 188 14.49 -12.43 12.92
N GLN A 189 14.67 -12.42 14.25
CA GLN A 189 14.37 -11.25 15.08
C GLN A 189 15.22 -10.06 14.65
N GLY A 190 16.52 -10.25 14.36
CA GLY A 190 17.39 -9.18 13.86
C GLY A 190 16.82 -8.50 12.61
N VAL A 191 16.41 -9.30 11.62
CA VAL A 191 15.85 -8.78 10.35
C VAL A 191 14.45 -8.20 10.54
N ALA A 192 13.58 -8.91 11.27
CA ALA A 192 12.21 -8.48 11.53
C ALA A 192 12.15 -7.14 12.25
N MET A 193 13.01 -6.94 13.24
CA MET A 193 13.07 -5.69 14.00
C MET A 193 13.51 -4.51 13.12
N GLN A 194 14.34 -4.74 12.09
CA GLN A 194 14.68 -3.72 11.11
C GLN A 194 13.53 -3.47 10.13
N LEU A 195 12.93 -4.52 9.58
CA LEU A 195 11.82 -4.43 8.63
C LEU A 195 10.60 -3.71 9.23
N PHE A 196 10.22 -4.04 10.46
CA PHE A 196 9.01 -3.50 11.10
C PHE A 196 9.22 -2.13 11.77
N ARG A 197 10.43 -1.57 11.72
CA ARG A 197 10.69 -0.14 12.00
C ARG A 197 10.41 0.75 10.79
N CYS A 198 10.41 0.19 9.58
CA CYS A 198 10.14 0.94 8.37
C CYS A 198 8.64 1.30 8.26
N ALA A 199 8.35 2.56 7.95
CA ALA A 199 6.99 2.98 7.60
C ALA A 199 6.63 2.42 6.21
N ALA A 200 5.41 1.88 6.07
CA ALA A 200 4.92 1.35 4.78
C ALA A 200 4.63 2.43 3.73
N SER A 201 4.62 3.71 4.12
CA SER A 201 4.37 4.84 3.24
C SER A 201 5.10 6.09 3.71
N SER A 202 5.72 6.81 2.79
CA SER A 202 6.24 8.16 3.03
C SER A 202 5.14 9.15 3.40
N SER A 203 3.87 8.87 3.08
CA SER A 203 2.74 9.75 3.40
C SER A 203 2.45 9.86 4.91
N ALA A 204 2.98 8.96 5.74
CA ALA A 204 3.00 9.15 7.19
C ALA A 204 3.71 10.47 7.55
N SER A 205 4.82 10.78 6.88
CA SER A 205 5.50 12.07 7.03
C SER A 205 4.74 13.22 6.36
N GLU A 206 4.08 12.99 5.21
CA GLU A 206 3.32 14.03 4.49
C GLU A 206 2.09 14.53 5.25
N ARG A 207 1.44 13.69 6.08
CA ARG A 207 0.40 14.15 7.00
C ARG A 207 0.95 15.09 8.04
N ASN A 208 2.10 14.76 8.63
CA ASN A 208 2.78 15.66 9.56
C ASN A 208 3.13 16.97 8.86
N PHE A 209 3.60 16.94 7.61
CA PHE A 209 3.84 18.16 6.85
C PHE A 209 2.55 18.91 6.43
N SER A 210 1.43 18.21 6.18
CA SER A 210 0.15 18.80 5.74
C SER A 210 -0.65 19.40 6.88
N THR A 211 -0.68 18.75 8.05
CA THR A 211 -1.24 19.31 9.30
C THR A 211 -0.49 20.58 9.70
N HIS A 212 0.82 20.61 9.45
CA HIS A 212 1.66 21.80 9.63
C HIS A 212 1.76 22.65 8.34
N GLY A 213 0.96 22.38 7.31
CA GLY A 213 1.00 23.09 6.02
C GLY A 213 0.71 24.58 6.17
N TYR A 214 -0.03 24.97 7.21
CA TYR A 214 -0.21 26.38 7.59
C TYR A 214 1.10 27.05 8.00
N ILE A 215 1.98 26.32 8.68
CA ILE A 215 3.32 26.79 9.08
C ILE A 215 4.24 26.83 7.84
N HIS A 216 4.18 25.81 6.97
CA HIS A 216 5.09 25.71 5.82
C HIS A 216 4.73 26.61 4.62
N LEU A 217 3.46 26.92 4.36
CA LEU A 217 3.04 27.75 3.21
C LEU A 217 2.86 29.24 3.57
N LYS A 218 2.47 29.58 4.81
CA LYS A 218 2.27 30.99 5.22
C LYS A 218 3.38 31.57 6.10
N LEU A 219 4.07 30.76 6.90
CA LEU A 219 5.14 31.24 7.81
C LEU A 219 6.55 31.11 7.22
N ARG A 220 6.75 30.36 6.13
CA ARG A 220 8.04 30.25 5.42
C ARG A 220 8.50 31.57 4.79
N ASN A 221 7.57 32.52 4.55
CA ASN A 221 7.92 33.91 4.26
C ASN A 221 8.49 34.67 5.48
N ARG A 222 8.63 34.03 6.66
CA ARG A 222 9.10 34.64 7.92
C ARG A 222 10.16 33.85 8.70
N LEU A 223 10.53 32.62 8.32
CA LEU A 223 11.50 31.81 9.07
C LEU A 223 12.57 31.17 8.18
N ALA A 224 13.82 31.19 8.68
CA ALA A 224 14.98 30.60 8.02
C ALA A 224 14.94 29.05 8.03
N PRO A 225 15.52 28.37 7.01
CA PRO A 225 15.39 26.92 6.79
C PRO A 225 15.74 26.04 8.00
N GLU A 226 16.82 26.34 8.72
CA GLU A 226 17.29 25.52 9.86
C GLU A 226 16.26 25.38 10.99
N ARG A 227 15.45 26.42 11.24
CA ARG A 227 14.45 26.39 12.35
C ARG A 227 13.24 25.52 12.03
N VAL A 228 13.04 25.17 10.76
CA VAL A 228 11.93 24.33 10.29
C VAL A 228 12.25 22.85 10.51
N GLU A 229 13.49 22.45 10.26
CA GLU A 229 13.96 21.07 10.45
C GLU A 229 13.96 20.65 11.92
N THR A 230 14.44 21.52 12.83
CA THR A 230 14.44 21.23 14.27
C THR A 230 13.02 21.06 14.83
N ARG A 231 12.05 21.83 14.33
CA ARG A 231 10.65 21.74 14.76
C ARG A 231 9.94 20.49 14.26
N ALA A 232 10.19 20.08 13.00
CA ALA A 232 9.67 18.82 12.47
C ALA A 232 10.19 17.62 13.30
N TYR A 233 11.47 17.67 13.69
CA TYR A 233 12.07 16.69 14.58
C TYR A 233 11.41 16.62 15.97
N PHE A 234 11.05 17.75 16.58
CA PHE A 234 10.38 17.77 17.89
C PHE A 234 8.94 17.26 17.85
N LEU A 235 8.17 17.63 16.82
CA LEU A 235 6.78 17.20 16.65
C LEU A 235 6.69 15.69 16.39
N GLN A 236 7.62 15.16 15.60
CA GLN A 236 7.72 13.71 15.38
C GLN A 236 8.21 12.95 16.63
N ARG A 237 8.72 13.64 17.66
CA ARG A 237 9.15 13.01 18.92
C ARG A 237 8.04 12.97 19.98
N GLU A 238 7.11 13.92 19.95
CA GLU A 238 5.94 13.96 20.86
C GLU A 238 4.86 12.93 20.46
N GLU A 239 4.67 12.64 19.17
CA GLU A 239 3.72 11.61 18.71
C GLU A 239 4.12 10.17 19.07
N TYR A 240 5.38 9.92 19.41
CA TYR A 240 5.91 8.60 19.80
C TYR A 240 5.96 8.38 21.33
N GLN A 241 5.45 9.30 22.16
CA GLN A 241 5.42 9.17 23.62
C GLN A 241 4.07 8.75 24.23
N HIS A 242 3.11 8.27 23.43
CA HIS A 242 1.82 7.75 23.92
C HIS A 242 1.47 6.36 23.38
#